data_AF-A0A6P3WVU1-F1
#
_entry.id   AF-A0A6P3WVU1-F1
#
_cell.length_a   1.000
_cell.length_b   1.000
_cell.length_c   1.000
_cell.angle_alpha   90.00
_cell.angle_beta   90.00
_cell.angle_gamma   90.00
#
_symmetry.space_group_name_H-M   'P 1'
#
loop_
_entity.id
_entity.type
_entity.pdbx_description
1 polymer ?
#
loop_
_entity_poly.entity_id
_entity_poly.type
_entity_poly.pdbx_seq_one_letter_code
_entity_poly.pdbx_strand_id
1 'polypeptide(L)'
;MTTSIVNTQQLKAIISEENWDQLFELVKPKHFVRQEAGELPDTAILAQICQLLINETSPDTVKILCLKCVGNSCLDIYKYRQHTLGNREPDKYNKYLYNKLAENNVCQHEEDCGYPHISHFPYDGVIEWTIDYINAHAEYTNCLTANELDIFRLSIQFLCNLFTYACKNATFVENENVLRYLNHDNLKQAITNSIRSDHKPLVSAACIFVHNALKELQENYFTDDEKNRLCSQLSKPIKEGFTSAKDALLHMLHRPNVFEAMYDSMAMSEQLDLLQIIYDELWQSTSQAVPILTNDTAEFLALTFCKKSDLILKTVDTYINSIDPTEVILILNILGLLTLKPYKISENARPLLINCKYLLMSLHMMGKESNNYFTPITNLSQVAPNVQRRTINVNLTTNDAGVSEETTNHDPQDHPVYGFKSGLIKVIGNMVYRDKMCQDLFREIDGIPLLLDCCNIDARNPLILQWAILALRNLCEGNLENQEIIRNCKKEGTVDNTVLQEMGLTLHEDTDGQSIRIAPLRRD
;
A
#
# COMPACT_ATOMS: atom_id res chain seq x y z
N MET A 1 29.02 11.93 -31.32
CA MET A 1 27.87 12.40 -32.11
C MET A 1 27.54 13.79 -31.60
N THR A 2 27.75 14.81 -32.43
CA THR A 2 27.54 16.21 -32.10
C THR A 2 26.05 16.47 -31.86
N THR A 3 25.68 16.71 -30.60
CA THR A 3 24.35 17.16 -30.18
C THR A 3 24.07 18.51 -30.83
N SER A 4 23.13 18.57 -31.78
CA SER A 4 22.77 19.84 -32.44
C SER A 4 22.15 20.78 -31.41
N ILE A 5 22.79 21.93 -31.20
CA ILE A 5 22.22 23.02 -30.41
C ILE A 5 21.02 23.54 -31.18
N VAL A 6 19.82 23.52 -30.59
CA VAL A 6 18.62 24.08 -31.23
C VAL A 6 18.87 25.57 -31.42
N ASN A 7 18.88 26.04 -32.67
CA ASN A 7 19.04 27.45 -32.99
C ASN A 7 17.68 28.13 -33.05
N THR A 8 17.51 29.24 -32.34
CA THR A 8 16.24 29.96 -32.20
C THR A 8 15.66 30.48 -33.53
N GLN A 9 16.50 30.90 -34.48
CA GLN A 9 16.04 31.33 -35.81
C GLN A 9 15.67 30.13 -36.68
N GLN A 10 16.44 29.05 -36.61
CA GLN A 10 16.16 27.81 -37.32
C GLN A 10 14.82 27.20 -36.88
N LEU A 11 14.58 27.15 -35.56
CA LEU A 11 13.32 26.66 -35.00
C LEU A 11 12.15 27.52 -35.47
N LYS A 12 12.30 28.86 -35.46
CA LYS A 12 11.26 29.78 -35.92
C LYS A 12 10.89 29.56 -37.38
N ALA A 13 11.90 29.35 -38.24
CA ALA A 13 11.69 29.06 -39.66
C ALA A 13 10.91 27.75 -39.86
N ILE A 14 11.34 26.67 -39.19
CA ILE A 14 10.68 25.35 -39.24
C ILE A 14 9.22 25.45 -38.80
N ILE A 15 8.94 26.20 -37.72
CA ILE A 15 7.58 26.42 -37.21
C ILE A 15 6.74 27.19 -38.22
N SER A 16 7.28 28.25 -38.83
CA SER A 16 6.55 29.06 -39.81
C SER A 16 6.23 28.31 -41.11
N GLU A 17 7.07 27.33 -41.46
CA GLU A 17 6.89 26.47 -42.64
C GLU A 17 6.04 25.22 -42.34
N GLU A 18 5.59 25.03 -41.10
CA GLU A 18 4.90 23.82 -40.62
C GLU A 18 5.64 22.51 -40.96
N ASN A 19 6.98 22.56 -40.97
CA ASN A 19 7.82 21.43 -41.33
C ASN A 19 8.04 20.49 -40.13
N TRP A 20 7.04 19.66 -39.83
CA TRP A 20 7.03 18.82 -38.64
C TRP A 20 8.14 17.75 -38.63
N ASP A 21 8.52 17.22 -39.80
CA ASP A 21 9.59 16.22 -39.91
C ASP A 21 10.93 16.82 -39.44
N GLN A 22 11.26 18.03 -39.91
CA GLN A 22 12.45 18.74 -39.44
C GLN A 22 12.35 19.14 -37.96
N LEU A 23 11.15 19.46 -37.48
CA LEU A 23 10.92 19.72 -36.05
C LEU A 23 11.27 18.49 -35.20
N PHE A 24 10.80 17.30 -35.59
CA PHE A 24 11.09 16.05 -34.86
C PHE A 24 12.56 15.64 -34.95
N GLU A 25 13.27 15.99 -36.00
CA GLU A 25 14.72 15.79 -36.10
C GLU A 25 15.50 16.74 -35.20
N LEU A 26 15.15 18.03 -35.22
CA LEU A 26 15.84 19.09 -34.48
C LEU A 26 15.57 19.03 -32.97
N VAL A 27 14.30 18.85 -32.57
CA VAL A 27 13.86 18.93 -31.18
C VAL A 27 13.77 17.54 -30.57
N LYS A 28 14.74 17.21 -29.70
CA LYS A 28 14.75 15.96 -28.94
C LYS A 28 14.45 16.27 -27.46
N PRO A 29 13.29 15.89 -26.89
CA PRO A 29 12.89 16.31 -25.54
C PRO A 29 13.90 16.00 -24.43
N LYS A 30 14.61 14.87 -24.54
CA LYS A 30 15.66 14.48 -23.57
C LYS A 30 16.87 15.43 -23.56
N HIS A 31 17.13 16.09 -24.68
CA HIS A 31 18.27 17.00 -24.87
C HIS A 31 17.82 18.46 -25.08
N PHE A 32 16.51 18.70 -25.06
CA PHE A 32 15.92 20.02 -25.27
C PHE A 32 16.32 20.99 -24.16
N VAL A 33 16.55 20.46 -22.96
CA VAL A 33 17.08 21.14 -21.79
C VAL A 33 18.34 20.37 -21.38
N ARG A 34 19.52 21.00 -21.45
CA ARG A 34 20.83 20.33 -21.34
C ARG A 34 21.10 19.87 -19.90
N GLN A 35 20.78 18.62 -19.57
CA GLN A 35 21.10 18.04 -18.26
C GLN A 35 22.61 17.97 -17.95
N GLU A 36 23.49 17.99 -18.96
CA GLU A 36 24.91 17.67 -18.77
C GLU A 36 25.84 18.89 -18.61
N ALA A 37 25.36 20.13 -18.83
CA ALA A 37 26.25 21.31 -18.90
C ALA A 37 25.90 22.48 -17.96
N GLY A 38 24.79 22.43 -17.21
CA GLY A 38 24.38 23.54 -16.34
C GLY A 38 24.02 24.84 -17.10
N GLU A 39 23.77 24.74 -18.41
CA GLU A 39 23.36 25.87 -19.25
C GLU A 39 21.83 25.95 -19.33
N LEU A 40 21.28 27.13 -19.06
CA LEU A 40 19.85 27.44 -19.16
C LEU A 40 19.31 27.15 -20.57
N PRO A 41 18.11 26.54 -20.72
CA PRO A 41 17.43 26.56 -22.01
C PRO A 41 17.12 28.01 -22.42
N ASP A 42 17.36 28.36 -23.67
CA ASP A 42 17.06 29.70 -24.19
C ASP A 42 15.55 30.00 -24.03
N THR A 43 15.23 31.09 -23.35
CA THR A 43 13.84 31.54 -23.12
C THR A 43 13.07 31.68 -24.42
N ALA A 44 13.71 32.16 -25.49
CA ALA A 44 13.07 32.34 -26.78
C ALA A 44 12.74 31.01 -27.46
N ILE A 45 13.57 29.98 -27.28
CA ILE A 45 13.29 28.61 -27.75
C ILE A 45 12.12 28.03 -26.97
N LEU A 46 12.11 28.17 -25.64
CA LEU A 46 11.02 27.66 -24.81
C LEU A 46 9.69 28.37 -25.11
N ALA A 47 9.73 29.69 -25.35
CA ALA A 47 8.56 30.47 -25.77
C ALA A 47 7.99 29.99 -27.12
N GLN A 48 8.84 29.67 -28.10
CA GLN A 48 8.41 29.09 -29.38
C GLN A 48 7.73 27.72 -29.23
N ILE A 49 8.23 26.87 -28.33
CA ILE A 49 7.58 25.60 -28.00
C ILE A 49 6.22 25.82 -27.32
N CYS A 50 6.11 26.78 -26.40
CA CYS A 50 4.84 27.13 -25.79
C CYS A 50 3.82 27.65 -26.82
N GLN A 51 4.25 28.45 -27.80
CA GLN A 51 3.38 28.92 -28.90
C GLN A 51 2.82 27.76 -29.71
N LEU A 52 3.65 26.78 -30.07
CA LEU A 52 3.21 25.58 -30.78
C LEU A 52 2.17 24.81 -29.96
N LEU A 53 2.41 24.62 -28.66
CA LEU A 53 1.53 23.88 -27.77
C LEU A 53 0.13 24.50 -27.69
N ILE A 54 0.06 25.81 -27.48
CA ILE A 54 -1.21 26.53 -27.30
C ILE A 54 -1.91 26.87 -28.62
N ASN A 55 -1.28 26.58 -29.76
CA ASN A 55 -1.89 26.77 -31.07
C ASN A 55 -2.87 25.61 -31.36
N GLU A 56 -4.12 25.98 -31.63
CA GLU A 56 -5.23 25.06 -31.86
C GLU A 56 -5.02 24.20 -33.12
N THR A 57 -4.33 24.73 -34.14
CA THR A 57 -4.08 24.03 -35.41
C THR A 57 -2.93 23.03 -35.34
N SER A 58 -2.14 23.03 -34.26
CA SER A 58 -0.97 22.17 -34.15
C SER A 58 -1.38 20.68 -34.05
N PRO A 59 -0.75 19.77 -34.82
CA PRO A 59 -1.01 18.35 -34.72
C PRO A 59 -0.74 17.79 -33.31
N ASP A 60 -1.45 16.75 -32.92
CA ASP A 60 -1.30 16.15 -31.58
C ASP A 60 0.12 15.63 -31.32
N THR A 61 0.79 15.09 -32.34
CA THR A 61 2.18 14.65 -32.24
C THR A 61 3.13 15.80 -31.91
N VAL A 62 2.85 17.00 -32.42
CA VAL A 62 3.59 18.23 -32.10
C VAL A 62 3.27 18.69 -30.68
N LYS A 63 2.00 18.66 -30.26
CA LYS A 63 1.60 18.98 -28.87
C LYS A 63 2.29 18.04 -27.86
N ILE A 64 2.35 16.74 -28.15
CA ILE A 64 3.07 15.74 -27.37
C ILE A 64 4.56 16.08 -27.26
N LEU A 65 5.20 16.46 -28.37
CA LEU A 65 6.60 16.90 -28.37
C LEU A 65 6.79 18.12 -27.47
N CYS A 66 5.91 19.11 -27.61
CA CYS A 66 5.97 20.35 -26.84
C CYS A 66 5.80 20.09 -25.34
N LEU A 67 4.80 19.30 -24.93
CA LEU A 67 4.60 18.96 -23.52
C LEU A 67 5.78 18.19 -22.91
N LYS A 68 6.43 17.30 -23.67
CA LYS A 68 7.66 16.63 -23.20
C LYS A 68 8.80 17.64 -22.97
N CYS A 69 8.95 18.60 -23.87
CA CYS A 69 9.96 19.65 -23.76
C CYS A 69 9.69 20.58 -22.57
N VAL A 70 8.46 21.07 -22.44
CA VAL A 70 8.04 21.96 -21.36
C VAL A 70 8.02 21.24 -20.00
N GLY A 71 7.59 19.98 -19.95
CA GLY A 71 7.65 19.17 -18.74
C GLY A 71 9.09 18.95 -18.23
N ASN A 72 10.06 18.82 -19.13
CA ASN A 72 11.48 18.70 -18.78
C ASN A 72 12.09 20.04 -18.36
N SER A 73 11.62 21.18 -18.89
CA SER A 73 12.13 22.49 -18.48
C SER A 73 11.77 22.86 -17.04
N CYS A 74 10.74 22.25 -16.46
CA CYS A 74 10.42 22.37 -15.04
C CYS A 74 11.40 21.64 -14.12
N LEU A 75 12.16 20.64 -14.61
CA LEU A 75 13.08 19.83 -13.80
C LEU A 75 14.42 20.52 -13.54
N ASP A 76 14.70 21.62 -14.23
CA ASP A 76 16.00 22.29 -14.26
C ASP A 76 16.01 23.59 -13.43
N ILE A 77 17.02 24.44 -13.63
CA ILE A 77 17.25 25.72 -12.93
C ILE A 77 16.16 26.79 -13.15
N TYR A 78 15.25 26.63 -14.13
CA TYR A 78 14.17 27.60 -14.34
C TYR A 78 13.14 27.55 -13.21
N LYS A 79 12.89 28.71 -12.61
CA LYS A 79 11.86 28.89 -11.59
C LYS A 79 10.58 29.48 -12.17
N TYR A 80 9.45 29.11 -11.60
CA TYR A 80 8.20 29.76 -11.95
C TYR A 80 8.17 31.19 -11.40
N ARG A 81 7.77 32.15 -12.23
CA ARG A 81 7.40 33.49 -11.77
C ARG A 81 6.29 34.05 -12.61
N GLN A 82 5.18 34.35 -11.95
CA GLN A 82 4.06 35.04 -12.57
C GLN A 82 4.49 36.45 -12.98
N HIS A 83 3.98 36.89 -14.13
CA HIS A 83 4.14 38.27 -14.56
C HIS A 83 2.88 38.79 -15.20
N THR A 84 2.37 39.88 -14.62
CA THR A 84 1.29 40.66 -15.19
C THR A 84 1.93 41.83 -15.93
N LEU A 85 1.85 41.84 -17.27
CA LEU A 85 2.22 43.01 -18.06
C LEU A 85 1.32 44.17 -17.65
N GLY A 86 1.91 45.27 -17.17
CA GLY A 86 1.15 46.48 -16.83
C GLY A 86 0.40 47.02 -18.05
N ASN A 87 -0.88 47.36 -17.87
CA ASN A 87 -1.77 48.03 -18.83
C ASN A 87 -2.40 47.19 -19.96
N ARG A 88 -2.52 45.86 -19.83
CA ARG A 88 -3.27 45.04 -20.81
C ARG A 88 -4.15 44.00 -20.14
N GLU A 89 -5.32 43.73 -20.73
CA GLU A 89 -6.13 42.57 -20.36
C GLU A 89 -5.37 41.27 -20.67
N PRO A 90 -5.46 40.25 -19.79
CA PRO A 90 -4.82 38.96 -20.02
C PRO A 90 -5.41 38.28 -21.27
N ASP A 91 -4.55 37.85 -22.19
CA ASP A 91 -4.95 37.11 -23.39
C ASP A 91 -4.93 35.60 -23.14
N LYS A 92 -5.84 34.86 -23.81
CA LYS A 92 -6.00 33.40 -23.62
C LYS A 92 -4.65 32.70 -23.78
N TYR A 93 -4.19 32.05 -22.71
CA TYR A 93 -2.92 31.32 -22.64
C TYR A 93 -1.66 32.18 -22.81
N ASN A 94 -1.70 33.48 -22.49
CA ASN A 94 -0.54 34.39 -22.56
C ASN A 94 0.19 34.39 -23.92
N LYS A 95 -0.54 34.21 -25.02
CA LYS A 95 -0.01 34.16 -26.40
C LYS A 95 0.88 35.37 -26.70
N TYR A 96 0.47 36.56 -26.27
CA TYR A 96 1.22 37.79 -26.49
C TYR A 96 2.59 37.78 -25.80
N LEU A 97 2.65 37.33 -24.54
CA LEU A 97 3.91 37.26 -23.80
C LEU A 97 4.85 36.24 -24.45
N TYR A 98 4.33 35.09 -24.88
CA TYR A 98 5.15 34.13 -25.64
C TYR A 98 5.61 34.68 -26.99
N ASN A 99 4.79 35.46 -27.70
CA ASN A 99 5.22 36.17 -28.92
C ASN A 99 6.38 37.11 -28.66
N LYS A 100 6.30 37.91 -27.59
CA LYS A 100 7.35 38.85 -27.21
C LYS A 100 8.64 38.12 -26.81
N LEU A 101 8.54 37.04 -26.04
CA LEU A 101 9.70 36.25 -25.59
C LEU A 101 10.34 35.45 -26.72
N ALA A 102 9.57 35.01 -27.71
CA ALA A 102 10.07 34.29 -28.89
C ALA A 102 10.87 35.20 -29.87
N GLU A 103 10.79 36.53 -29.72
CA GLU A 103 11.57 37.47 -30.51
C GLU A 103 13.00 37.58 -29.95
N ASN A 104 13.97 37.03 -30.69
CA ASN A 104 15.40 36.99 -30.34
C ASN A 104 16.01 38.31 -29.84
N ASN A 105 15.48 39.45 -30.27
CA ASN A 105 16.06 40.77 -29.97
C ASN A 105 15.75 41.25 -28.54
N VAL A 106 14.68 40.72 -27.92
CA VAL A 106 14.21 41.13 -26.59
C VAL A 106 15.12 40.61 -25.47
N CYS A 107 15.85 39.51 -25.71
CA CYS A 107 16.80 38.94 -24.75
C CYS A 107 18.25 39.42 -24.97
N GLN A 108 18.56 40.07 -26.11
CA GLN A 108 19.92 40.47 -26.50
C GLN A 108 20.18 41.98 -26.35
N HIS A 109 19.14 42.79 -26.46
CA HIS A 109 19.19 44.20 -26.17
C HIS A 109 18.35 44.40 -24.91
N GLU A 110 18.81 45.17 -23.93
CA GLU A 110 18.08 45.54 -22.70
C GLU A 110 16.81 46.38 -23.00
N GLU A 111 16.08 46.09 -24.08
CA GLU A 111 14.72 46.55 -24.32
C GLU A 111 13.80 45.77 -23.39
N ASP A 112 13.57 46.40 -22.24
CA ASP A 112 12.82 45.90 -21.09
C ASP A 112 11.51 45.20 -21.51
N CYS A 113 11.53 43.87 -21.60
CA CYS A 113 10.29 43.12 -21.68
C CYS A 113 9.51 43.16 -20.36
N GLY A 114 10.10 43.69 -19.30
CA GLY A 114 9.58 43.68 -17.94
C GLY A 114 9.74 42.34 -17.23
N TYR A 115 10.37 41.33 -17.87
CA TYR A 115 10.41 39.96 -17.35
C TYR A 115 11.85 39.44 -17.10
N PRO A 116 12.14 38.88 -15.90
CA PRO A 116 13.45 38.34 -15.55
C PRO A 116 13.68 36.94 -16.16
N HIS A 117 13.85 36.90 -17.48
CA HIS A 117 13.93 35.71 -18.33
C HIS A 117 15.17 34.81 -18.09
N ILE A 118 16.20 35.32 -17.40
CA ILE A 118 17.44 34.55 -17.15
C ILE A 118 17.22 33.45 -16.10
N SER A 119 16.32 33.66 -15.13
CA SER A 119 16.12 32.72 -14.01
C SER A 119 14.69 32.22 -13.85
N HIS A 120 13.74 32.86 -14.52
CA HIS A 120 12.33 32.52 -14.43
C HIS A 120 11.69 32.36 -15.79
N PHE A 121 10.61 31.58 -15.86
CA PHE A 121 9.79 31.41 -17.07
C PHE A 121 8.29 31.49 -16.76
N PRO A 122 7.48 32.18 -17.59
CA PRO A 122 6.05 32.38 -17.33
C PRO A 122 5.24 31.19 -17.84
N TYR A 123 5.11 30.16 -17.01
CA TYR A 123 4.37 28.94 -17.36
C TYR A 123 2.84 29.11 -17.35
N ASP A 124 2.31 30.26 -16.91
CA ASP A 124 0.88 30.55 -16.74
C ASP A 124 0.02 30.12 -17.95
N GLY A 125 0.45 30.47 -19.16
CA GLY A 125 -0.31 30.14 -20.36
C GLY A 125 -0.37 28.64 -20.65
N VAL A 126 0.71 27.91 -20.36
CA VAL A 126 0.74 26.45 -20.45
C VAL A 126 -0.07 25.81 -19.32
N ILE A 127 -0.02 26.35 -18.11
CA ILE A 127 -0.84 25.89 -16.97
C ILE A 127 -2.31 25.98 -17.34
N GLU A 128 -2.77 27.13 -17.81
CA GLU A 128 -4.16 27.32 -18.26
C GLU A 128 -4.54 26.36 -19.38
N TRP A 129 -3.70 26.24 -20.41
CA TRP A 129 -3.96 25.34 -21.54
C TRP A 129 -4.06 23.87 -21.10
N THR A 130 -3.15 23.42 -20.23
CA THR A 130 -3.15 22.03 -19.74
C THR A 130 -4.35 21.72 -18.85
N ILE A 131 -4.76 22.67 -18.00
CA ILE A 131 -5.96 22.53 -17.16
C ILE A 131 -7.22 22.50 -18.02
N ASP A 132 -7.34 23.40 -19.01
CA ASP A 132 -8.46 23.40 -19.95
C ASP A 132 -8.53 22.10 -20.73
N TYR A 133 -7.39 21.58 -21.21
CA TYR A 133 -7.33 20.32 -21.92
C TYR A 133 -7.78 19.15 -21.03
N ILE A 134 -7.26 19.07 -19.79
CA ILE A 134 -7.65 18.03 -18.83
C ILE A 134 -9.16 18.08 -18.55
N ASN A 135 -9.67 19.26 -18.21
CA ASN A 135 -11.08 19.45 -17.88
C ASN A 135 -11.99 19.13 -19.06
N ALA A 136 -11.62 19.54 -20.27
CA ALA A 136 -12.41 19.27 -21.46
C ALA A 136 -12.55 17.76 -21.71
N HIS A 137 -11.49 16.97 -21.50
CA HIS A 137 -11.45 15.55 -21.88
C HIS A 137 -11.69 14.58 -20.72
N ALA A 138 -11.83 15.06 -19.48
CA ALA A 138 -11.91 14.22 -18.27
C ALA A 138 -13.10 13.26 -18.28
N GLU A 139 -14.25 13.69 -18.79
CA GLU A 139 -15.51 12.92 -18.75
C GLU A 139 -15.53 11.73 -19.73
N TYR A 140 -14.67 11.73 -20.75
CA TYR A 140 -14.66 10.74 -21.82
C TYR A 140 -13.25 10.21 -22.10
N THR A 141 -12.43 10.11 -21.05
CA THR A 141 -11.08 9.54 -21.08
C THR A 141 -11.02 8.17 -21.77
N ASN A 142 -12.06 7.34 -21.65
CA ASN A 142 -12.15 6.03 -22.31
C ASN A 142 -12.36 6.08 -23.83
N CYS A 143 -12.78 7.23 -24.37
CA CYS A 143 -13.03 7.44 -25.80
C CYS A 143 -11.86 8.16 -26.49
N LEU A 144 -10.83 8.56 -25.74
CA LEU A 144 -9.68 9.27 -26.27
C LEU A 144 -8.81 8.36 -27.15
N THR A 145 -8.29 8.93 -28.23
CA THR A 145 -7.24 8.32 -29.04
C THR A 145 -5.94 8.18 -28.24
N ALA A 146 -5.02 7.36 -28.74
CA ALA A 146 -3.70 7.19 -28.12
C ALA A 146 -2.94 8.52 -27.96
N ASN A 147 -3.05 9.42 -28.95
CA ASN A 147 -2.40 10.73 -28.89
C ASN A 147 -3.06 11.64 -27.86
N GLU A 148 -4.39 11.68 -27.79
CA GLU A 148 -5.13 12.47 -26.80
C GLU A 148 -4.85 11.99 -25.38
N LEU A 149 -4.77 10.66 -25.15
CA LEU A 149 -4.35 10.09 -23.87
C LEU A 149 -2.93 10.50 -23.50
N ASP A 150 -2.01 10.56 -24.47
CA ASP A 150 -0.64 10.98 -24.24
C ASP A 150 -0.56 12.47 -23.91
N ILE A 151 -1.35 13.32 -24.58
CA ILE A 151 -1.47 14.76 -24.25
C ILE A 151 -2.03 14.89 -22.83
N PHE A 152 -3.11 14.19 -22.51
CA PHE A 152 -3.73 14.23 -21.17
C PHE A 152 -2.72 13.85 -20.08
N ARG A 153 -2.04 12.71 -20.27
CA ARG A 153 -1.00 12.22 -19.36
C ARG A 153 0.14 13.23 -19.20
N LEU A 154 0.64 13.78 -20.32
CA LEU A 154 1.74 14.73 -20.29
C LEU A 154 1.36 16.07 -19.68
N SER A 155 0.09 16.48 -19.82
CA SER A 155 -0.47 17.65 -19.11
C SER A 155 -0.43 17.43 -17.59
N ILE A 156 -0.86 16.27 -17.08
CA ILE A 156 -0.72 15.92 -15.66
C ILE A 156 0.75 15.93 -15.23
N GLN A 157 1.62 15.33 -16.04
CA GLN A 157 3.05 15.23 -15.75
C GLN A 157 3.72 16.61 -15.71
N PHE A 158 3.36 17.52 -16.62
CA PHE A 158 3.82 18.91 -16.62
C PHE A 158 3.41 19.63 -15.34
N LEU A 159 2.12 19.58 -14.97
CA LEU A 159 1.63 20.21 -13.75
C LEU A 159 2.34 19.63 -12.51
N CYS A 160 2.54 18.31 -12.47
CA CYS A 160 3.30 17.65 -11.41
C CYS A 160 4.73 18.18 -11.30
N ASN A 161 5.47 18.22 -12.41
CA ASN A 161 6.84 18.70 -12.42
C ASN A 161 6.93 20.18 -12.03
N LEU A 162 5.98 21.00 -12.48
CA LEU A 162 5.92 22.42 -12.18
C LEU A 162 5.89 22.66 -10.66
N PHE A 163 4.88 22.12 -9.95
CA PHE A 163 4.77 22.39 -8.52
C PHE A 163 5.84 21.67 -7.69
N THR A 164 6.33 20.52 -8.16
CA THR A 164 7.36 19.75 -7.44
C THR A 164 8.75 20.41 -7.53
N TYR A 165 9.09 21.03 -8.66
CA TYR A 165 10.47 21.45 -8.95
C TYR A 165 10.61 22.94 -9.27
N ALA A 166 9.80 23.46 -10.18
CA ALA A 166 9.88 24.86 -10.62
C ALA A 166 9.37 25.84 -9.56
N CYS A 167 8.39 25.42 -8.76
CA CYS A 167 7.85 26.19 -7.63
C CYS A 167 8.59 25.91 -6.30
N LYS A 168 9.52 24.95 -6.28
CA LYS A 168 10.25 24.56 -5.08
C LYS A 168 11.07 25.74 -4.54
N ASN A 169 10.82 26.11 -3.29
CA ASN A 169 11.40 27.27 -2.56
C ASN A 169 10.91 28.66 -3.02
N ALA A 170 9.85 28.75 -3.82
CA ALA A 170 9.23 30.04 -4.12
C ALA A 170 8.59 30.64 -2.86
N THR A 171 8.53 31.97 -2.78
CA THR A 171 7.87 32.64 -1.65
C THR A 171 6.39 32.28 -1.60
N PHE A 172 5.76 32.39 -0.43
CA PHE A 172 4.34 32.07 -0.26
C PHE A 172 3.45 32.77 -1.32
N VAL A 173 3.73 34.05 -1.61
CA VAL A 173 3.00 34.86 -2.60
C VAL A 173 3.18 34.35 -4.04
N GLU A 174 4.38 33.85 -4.40
CA GLU A 174 4.63 33.27 -5.73
C GLU A 174 3.91 31.93 -5.91
N ASN A 175 3.81 31.15 -4.82
CA ASN A 175 3.10 29.87 -4.81
C ASN A 175 1.58 30.00 -4.76
N GLU A 176 1.01 31.04 -4.13
CA GLU A 176 -0.44 31.26 -4.03
C GLU A 176 -1.14 31.21 -5.39
N ASN A 177 -0.51 31.75 -6.44
CA ASN A 177 -1.09 31.79 -7.78
C ASN A 177 -1.09 30.43 -8.47
N VAL A 178 -0.01 29.66 -8.35
CA VAL A 178 0.04 28.27 -8.86
C VAL A 178 -0.93 27.38 -8.09
N LEU A 179 -0.99 27.55 -6.77
CA LEU A 179 -1.95 26.85 -5.92
C LEU A 179 -3.39 27.16 -6.34
N ARG A 180 -3.70 28.40 -6.72
CA ARG A 180 -5.02 28.77 -7.25
C ARG A 180 -5.36 27.98 -8.52
N TYR A 181 -4.43 27.86 -9.46
CA TYR A 181 -4.64 27.05 -10.67
C TYR A 181 -4.82 25.55 -10.33
N LEU A 182 -4.02 25.02 -9.41
CA LEU A 182 -4.03 23.60 -9.07
C LEU A 182 -5.19 23.19 -8.15
N ASN A 183 -5.78 24.13 -7.41
CA ASN A 183 -6.83 23.85 -6.42
C ASN A 183 -8.26 23.92 -7.00
N HIS A 184 -8.40 23.76 -8.33
CA HIS A 184 -9.71 23.61 -8.95
C HIS A 184 -10.27 22.20 -8.76
N ASP A 185 -11.51 22.09 -8.31
CA ASP A 185 -12.15 20.80 -8.03
C ASP A 185 -12.26 19.91 -9.28
N ASN A 186 -12.56 20.50 -10.46
CA ASN A 186 -12.61 19.76 -11.72
C ASN A 186 -11.26 19.10 -12.05
N LEU A 187 -10.16 19.81 -11.81
CA LEU A 187 -8.81 19.31 -12.05
C LEU A 187 -8.49 18.16 -11.08
N LYS A 188 -8.74 18.36 -9.78
CA LYS A 188 -8.54 17.32 -8.75
C LYS A 188 -9.36 16.07 -9.08
N GLN A 189 -10.62 16.22 -9.45
CA GLN A 189 -11.47 15.10 -9.85
C GLN A 189 -10.96 14.41 -11.12
N ALA A 190 -10.55 15.16 -12.15
CA ALA A 190 -10.01 14.57 -13.37
C ALA A 190 -8.74 13.74 -13.12
N ILE A 191 -7.83 14.26 -12.29
CA ILE A 191 -6.59 13.56 -11.93
C ILE A 191 -6.88 12.32 -11.07
N THR A 192 -7.73 12.44 -10.04
CA THR A 192 -8.08 11.30 -9.18
C THR A 192 -8.85 10.21 -9.93
N ASN A 193 -9.74 10.57 -10.85
CA ASN A 193 -10.41 9.61 -11.74
C ASN A 193 -9.44 8.90 -12.68
N SER A 194 -8.36 9.57 -13.11
CA SER A 194 -7.32 9.00 -13.97
C SER A 194 -6.56 7.83 -13.32
N ILE A 195 -6.55 7.74 -11.98
CA ILE A 195 -5.97 6.61 -11.23
C ILE A 195 -6.68 5.28 -11.57
N ARG A 196 -7.97 5.34 -11.92
CA ARG A 196 -8.79 4.16 -12.23
C ARG A 196 -8.76 3.76 -13.71
N SER A 197 -8.06 4.52 -14.55
CA SER A 197 -7.95 4.25 -15.99
C SER A 197 -7.28 2.90 -16.25
N ASP A 198 -7.57 2.28 -17.40
CA ASP A 198 -6.84 1.11 -17.88
C ASP A 198 -5.55 1.50 -18.65
N HIS A 199 -5.37 2.79 -18.94
CA HIS A 199 -4.15 3.29 -19.58
C HIS A 199 -3.02 3.48 -18.55
N LYS A 200 -2.17 2.44 -18.40
CA LYS A 200 -1.08 2.41 -17.41
C LYS A 200 -0.20 3.66 -17.35
N PRO A 201 0.23 4.28 -18.48
CA PRO A 201 1.01 5.52 -18.41
C PRO A 201 0.25 6.69 -17.79
N LEU A 202 -1.07 6.77 -17.99
CA LEU A 202 -1.93 7.80 -17.39
C LEU A 202 -2.08 7.55 -15.88
N VAL A 203 -2.34 6.31 -15.47
CA VAL A 203 -2.36 5.90 -14.05
C VAL A 203 -1.04 6.27 -13.37
N SER A 204 0.09 5.97 -14.01
CA SER A 204 1.41 6.32 -13.48
C SER A 204 1.54 7.83 -13.24
N ALA A 205 1.15 8.67 -14.20
CA ALA A 205 1.24 10.12 -14.07
C ALA A 205 0.32 10.65 -12.96
N ALA A 206 -0.90 10.12 -12.87
CA ALA A 206 -1.86 10.48 -11.83
C ALA A 206 -1.39 10.09 -10.43
N CYS A 207 -0.86 8.87 -10.25
CA CYS A 207 -0.32 8.43 -8.96
C CYS A 207 0.89 9.26 -8.53
N ILE A 208 1.79 9.61 -9.45
CA ILE A 208 2.94 10.50 -9.16
C ILE A 208 2.44 11.89 -8.76
N PHE A 209 1.45 12.44 -9.48
CA PHE A 209 0.84 13.72 -9.13
C PHE A 209 0.28 13.69 -7.71
N VAL A 210 -0.55 12.69 -7.39
CA VAL A 210 -1.19 12.58 -6.07
C VAL A 210 -0.15 12.41 -4.96
N HIS A 211 0.85 11.56 -5.15
CA HIS A 211 1.94 11.40 -4.19
C HIS A 211 2.65 12.73 -3.90
N ASN A 212 3.07 13.43 -4.96
CA ASN A 212 3.78 14.70 -4.81
C ASN A 212 2.86 15.79 -4.25
N ALA A 213 1.58 15.80 -4.62
CA ALA A 213 0.60 16.76 -4.11
C ALA A 213 0.38 16.59 -2.60
N LEU A 214 0.26 15.34 -2.13
CA LEU A 214 0.14 15.04 -0.69
C LEU A 214 1.37 15.47 0.12
N LYS A 215 2.54 15.51 -0.51
CA LYS A 215 3.84 15.76 0.12
C LYS A 215 4.27 17.22 0.07
N GLU A 216 4.10 17.88 -1.08
CA GLU A 216 4.69 19.19 -1.38
C GLU A 216 3.66 20.33 -1.31
N LEU A 217 2.36 20.05 -1.49
CA LEU A 217 1.32 21.08 -1.39
C LEU A 217 0.82 21.24 0.05
N GLN A 218 -0.02 22.26 0.27
CA GLN A 218 -0.61 22.51 1.58
C GLN A 218 -1.37 21.29 2.11
N GLU A 219 -1.37 21.11 3.42
CA GLU A 219 -1.93 19.91 4.07
C GLU A 219 -3.41 19.64 3.74
N ASN A 220 -4.14 20.72 3.44
CA ASN A 220 -5.57 20.76 3.10
C ASN A 220 -5.85 20.80 1.58
N TYR A 221 -4.84 20.60 0.72
CA TYR A 221 -5.04 20.56 -0.74
C TYR A 221 -6.08 19.51 -1.13
N PHE A 222 -5.98 18.32 -0.52
CA PHE A 222 -7.05 17.34 -0.52
C PHE A 222 -7.87 17.47 0.78
N THR A 223 -9.18 17.52 0.66
CA THR A 223 -10.10 17.40 1.79
C THR A 223 -10.05 15.99 2.38
N ASP A 224 -10.57 15.79 3.59
CA ASP A 224 -10.57 14.46 4.20
C ASP A 224 -11.46 13.47 3.42
N ASP A 225 -12.57 13.95 2.85
CA ASP A 225 -13.39 13.16 1.92
C ASP A 225 -12.63 12.77 0.64
N GLU A 226 -11.79 13.67 0.11
CA GLU A 226 -10.94 13.37 -1.04
C GLU A 226 -9.86 12.35 -0.70
N LYS A 227 -9.23 12.46 0.48
CA LYS A 227 -8.25 11.48 0.97
C LYS A 227 -8.89 10.10 1.15
N ASN A 228 -10.07 10.03 1.75
CA ASN A 228 -10.80 8.77 1.94
C ASN A 228 -11.10 8.09 0.59
N ARG A 229 -11.55 8.86 -0.41
CA ARG A 229 -11.74 8.35 -1.78
C ARG A 229 -10.42 7.88 -2.41
N LEU A 230 -9.34 8.65 -2.25
CA LEU A 230 -8.02 8.30 -2.77
C LEU A 230 -7.53 6.97 -2.22
N CYS A 231 -7.72 6.70 -0.93
CA CYS A 231 -7.29 5.45 -0.32
C CYS A 231 -7.93 4.21 -0.98
N SER A 232 -9.23 4.27 -1.30
CA SER A 232 -9.89 3.22 -2.10
C SER A 232 -9.35 3.16 -3.53
N GLN A 233 -9.21 4.32 -4.20
CA GLN A 233 -8.77 4.39 -5.59
C GLN A 233 -7.35 3.86 -5.83
N LEU A 234 -6.45 4.01 -4.84
CA LEU A 234 -5.05 3.58 -4.93
C LEU A 234 -4.85 2.06 -4.83
N SER A 235 -5.84 1.31 -4.33
CA SER A 235 -5.73 -0.15 -4.13
C SER A 235 -5.44 -0.92 -5.42
N LYS A 236 -6.12 -0.61 -6.54
CA LYS A 236 -5.86 -1.26 -7.85
C LYS A 236 -4.44 -0.97 -8.35
N PRO A 237 -3.98 0.29 -8.45
CA PRO A 237 -2.60 0.60 -8.83
C PRO A 237 -1.53 -0.07 -7.94
N ILE A 238 -1.77 -0.16 -6.63
CA ILE A 238 -0.82 -0.82 -5.72
C ILE A 238 -0.67 -2.30 -6.10
N LYS A 239 -1.79 -3.00 -6.33
CA LYS A 239 -1.79 -4.41 -6.79
C LYS A 239 -1.14 -4.59 -8.16
N GLU A 240 -1.22 -3.58 -9.03
CA GLU A 240 -0.56 -3.57 -10.34
C GLU A 240 0.94 -3.19 -10.29
N GLY A 241 1.47 -2.84 -9.11
CA GLY A 241 2.89 -2.57 -8.90
C GLY A 241 3.32 -1.11 -9.04
N PHE A 242 2.39 -0.15 -9.00
CA PHE A 242 2.74 1.29 -9.05
C PHE A 242 3.28 1.77 -7.69
N THR A 243 4.58 2.02 -7.60
CA THR A 243 5.25 2.44 -6.35
C THR A 243 4.72 3.77 -5.81
N SER A 244 4.53 4.77 -6.68
CA SER A 244 4.00 6.08 -6.25
C SER A 244 2.59 5.99 -5.65
N ALA A 245 1.78 5.01 -6.07
CA ALA A 245 0.48 4.78 -5.46
C ALA A 245 0.61 4.26 -4.03
N LYS A 246 1.54 3.32 -3.81
CA LYS A 246 1.87 2.81 -2.48
C LYS A 246 2.43 3.92 -1.60
N ASP A 247 3.38 4.70 -2.10
CA ASP A 247 3.99 5.80 -1.36
C ASP A 247 2.97 6.88 -0.99
N ALA A 248 2.00 7.18 -1.88
CA ALA A 248 0.88 8.07 -1.58
C ALA A 248 -0.01 7.52 -0.45
N LEU A 249 -0.40 6.25 -0.51
CA LEU A 249 -1.21 5.61 0.53
C LEU A 249 -0.47 5.65 1.87
N LEU A 250 0.78 5.19 1.90
CA LEU A 250 1.59 5.19 3.11
C LEU A 250 1.74 6.60 3.69
N HIS A 251 1.98 7.62 2.86
CA HIS A 251 2.06 9.00 3.33
C HIS A 251 0.78 9.47 4.05
N MET A 252 -0.40 9.02 3.60
CA MET A 252 -1.66 9.29 4.30
C MET A 252 -1.76 8.50 5.61
N LEU A 253 -1.34 7.23 5.64
CA LEU A 253 -1.37 6.38 6.84
C LEU A 253 -0.42 6.82 7.95
N HIS A 254 0.63 7.58 7.64
CA HIS A 254 1.53 8.16 8.65
C HIS A 254 0.89 9.34 9.41
N ARG A 255 -0.27 9.84 8.99
CA ARG A 255 -0.97 10.92 9.68
C ARG A 255 -1.78 10.37 10.86
N PRO A 256 -1.64 10.95 12.07
CA PRO A 256 -2.36 10.47 13.24
C PRO A 256 -3.87 10.73 13.11
N ASN A 257 -4.67 9.80 13.63
CA ASN A 257 -6.14 9.89 13.73
C ASN A 257 -6.89 9.93 12.40
N VAL A 258 -6.27 9.54 11.28
CA VAL A 258 -6.92 9.48 9.96
C VAL A 258 -7.43 8.08 9.63
N PHE A 259 -6.78 7.04 10.18
CA PHE A 259 -7.02 5.65 9.78
C PHE A 259 -8.46 5.19 10.03
N GLU A 260 -8.99 5.43 11.24
CA GLU A 260 -10.33 4.97 11.64
C GLU A 260 -11.42 5.53 10.73
N ALA A 261 -11.46 6.86 10.54
CA ALA A 261 -12.46 7.50 9.68
C ALA A 261 -12.38 7.01 8.23
N MET A 262 -11.16 6.82 7.73
CA MET A 262 -10.92 6.25 6.41
C MET A 262 -11.45 4.82 6.33
N TYR A 263 -11.06 3.96 7.28
CA TYR A 263 -11.43 2.55 7.32
C TYR A 263 -12.95 2.37 7.39
N ASP A 264 -13.63 3.11 8.28
CA ASP A 264 -15.08 3.02 8.47
C ASP A 264 -15.89 3.51 7.27
N SER A 265 -15.31 4.37 6.43
CA SER A 265 -15.96 4.88 5.21
C SER A 265 -15.89 3.91 4.02
N MET A 266 -15.03 2.91 4.08
CA MET A 266 -14.76 1.96 2.99
C MET A 266 -15.75 0.80 2.94
N ALA A 267 -15.97 0.27 1.75
CA ALA A 267 -16.64 -1.02 1.60
C ALA A 267 -15.76 -2.16 2.14
N MET A 268 -16.37 -3.24 2.61
CA MET A 268 -15.64 -4.37 3.22
C MET A 268 -14.54 -4.96 2.30
N SER A 269 -14.77 -5.02 0.98
CA SER A 269 -13.75 -5.47 0.02
C SER A 269 -12.52 -4.55 -0.02
N GLU A 270 -12.73 -3.24 0.12
CA GLU A 270 -11.67 -2.24 0.11
C GLU A 270 -10.89 -2.24 1.44
N GLN A 271 -11.59 -2.47 2.56
CA GLN A 271 -10.97 -2.68 3.86
C GLN A 271 -10.02 -3.89 3.85
N LEU A 272 -10.43 -5.03 3.26
CA LEU A 272 -9.56 -6.19 3.12
C LEU A 272 -8.32 -5.88 2.26
N ASP A 273 -8.50 -5.17 1.15
CA ASP A 273 -7.40 -4.76 0.29
C ASP A 273 -6.39 -3.88 1.03
N LEU A 274 -6.88 -2.92 1.80
CA LEU A 274 -6.06 -2.05 2.64
C LEU A 274 -5.30 -2.85 3.70
N LEU A 275 -5.96 -3.76 4.43
CA LEU A 275 -5.31 -4.61 5.42
C LEU A 275 -4.24 -5.49 4.80
N GLN A 276 -4.50 -6.07 3.61
CA GLN A 276 -3.52 -6.88 2.90
C GLN A 276 -2.28 -6.06 2.52
N ILE A 277 -2.48 -4.84 1.97
CA ILE A 277 -1.37 -3.94 1.63
C ILE A 277 -0.54 -3.58 2.88
N ILE A 278 -1.21 -3.29 4.00
CA ILE A 278 -0.56 -2.98 5.28
C ILE A 278 0.25 -4.17 5.79
N TYR A 279 -0.33 -5.37 5.74
CA TYR A 279 0.36 -6.59 6.16
C TYR A 279 1.62 -6.83 5.33
N ASP A 280 1.52 -6.75 4.01
CA ASP A 280 2.65 -6.98 3.09
C ASP A 280 3.77 -5.96 3.32
N GLU A 281 3.42 -4.69 3.54
CA GLU A 281 4.38 -3.63 3.81
C GLU A 281 5.06 -3.79 5.19
N LEU A 282 4.29 -4.12 6.24
CA LEU A 282 4.85 -4.39 7.56
C LEU A 282 5.79 -5.60 7.57
N TRP A 283 5.45 -6.62 6.78
CA TRP A 283 6.26 -7.83 6.59
C TRP A 283 7.56 -7.56 5.85
N GLN A 284 7.54 -6.74 4.80
CA GLN A 284 8.76 -6.35 4.06
C GLN A 284 9.66 -5.42 4.86
N SER A 285 9.08 -4.57 5.71
CA SER A 285 9.78 -3.55 6.50
C SER A 285 10.34 -4.07 7.82
N THR A 286 10.80 -5.32 7.90
CA THR A 286 11.44 -5.90 9.10
C THR A 286 12.79 -5.28 9.45
N SER A 287 13.34 -4.40 8.61
CA SER A 287 14.66 -3.76 8.80
C SER A 287 14.65 -2.23 8.83
N GLN A 288 13.49 -1.58 8.64
CA GLN A 288 13.40 -0.12 8.58
C GLN A 288 13.12 0.49 9.97
N ALA A 289 13.79 1.62 10.27
CA ALA A 289 13.70 2.33 11.54
C ALA A 289 12.45 3.24 11.69
N VAL A 290 11.72 3.51 10.60
CA VAL A 290 10.56 4.41 10.60
C VAL A 290 9.27 3.58 10.74
N PRO A 291 8.38 3.92 11.69
CA PRO A 291 7.11 3.23 11.85
C PRO A 291 6.17 3.55 10.68
N ILE A 292 5.69 2.51 9.98
CA ILE A 292 4.79 2.61 8.82
C ILE A 292 3.39 3.12 9.18
N LEU A 293 2.97 2.89 10.42
CA LEU A 293 1.64 3.21 10.94
C LEU A 293 1.80 4.09 12.18
N THR A 294 0.70 4.62 12.67
CA THR A 294 0.65 5.38 13.92
C THR A 294 0.24 4.48 15.10
N ASN A 295 0.45 4.95 16.33
CA ASN A 295 -0.02 4.23 17.52
C ASN A 295 -1.56 4.19 17.58
N ASP A 296 -2.25 5.25 17.16
CA ASP A 296 -3.71 5.27 17.07
C ASP A 296 -4.25 4.23 16.09
N THR A 297 -3.55 4.00 14.97
CA THR A 297 -3.89 2.91 14.05
C THR A 297 -3.76 1.54 14.73
N ALA A 298 -2.69 1.33 15.52
CA ALA A 298 -2.51 0.08 16.26
C ALA A 298 -3.60 -0.13 17.33
N GLU A 299 -4.00 0.93 18.03
CA GLU A 299 -5.11 0.91 18.99
C GLU A 299 -6.44 0.58 18.31
N PHE A 300 -6.73 1.23 17.18
CA PHE A 300 -7.94 0.96 16.39
C PHE A 300 -8.01 -0.51 15.94
N LEU A 301 -6.91 -1.06 15.41
CA LEU A 301 -6.87 -2.45 14.97
C LEU A 301 -7.03 -3.42 16.15
N ALA A 302 -6.43 -3.14 17.30
CA ALA A 302 -6.60 -3.93 18.52
C ALA A 302 -8.06 -3.92 19.01
N LEU A 303 -8.69 -2.75 19.05
CA LEU A 303 -10.09 -2.61 19.43
C LEU A 303 -11.03 -3.32 18.43
N THR A 304 -10.77 -3.16 17.13
CA THR A 304 -11.55 -3.80 16.07
C THR A 304 -11.46 -5.31 16.15
N PHE A 305 -10.26 -5.85 16.39
CA PHE A 305 -10.07 -7.28 16.64
C PHE A 305 -10.91 -7.75 17.83
N CYS A 306 -10.83 -7.07 18.98
CA CYS A 306 -11.61 -7.42 20.17
C CYS A 306 -13.12 -7.45 19.89
N LYS A 307 -13.64 -6.51 19.09
CA LYS A 307 -15.06 -6.42 18.76
C LYS A 307 -15.55 -7.51 17.80
N LYS A 308 -14.69 -7.96 16.87
CA LYS A 308 -15.09 -8.82 15.75
C LYS A 308 -14.59 -10.26 15.84
N SER A 309 -13.63 -10.56 16.71
CA SER A 309 -12.88 -11.83 16.64
C SER A 309 -13.72 -13.10 16.86
N ASP A 310 -14.85 -13.02 17.57
CA ASP A 310 -15.77 -14.15 17.76
C ASP A 310 -16.38 -14.66 16.45
N LEU A 311 -16.34 -13.86 15.37
CA LEU A 311 -16.78 -14.30 14.04
C LEU A 311 -16.00 -15.51 13.53
N ILE A 312 -14.77 -15.73 14.00
CA ILE A 312 -13.96 -16.91 13.69
C ILE A 312 -14.62 -18.19 14.21
N LEU A 313 -15.40 -18.12 15.29
CA LEU A 313 -16.11 -19.28 15.83
C LEU A 313 -17.23 -19.77 14.88
N LYS A 314 -17.58 -19.02 13.83
CA LYS A 314 -18.52 -19.49 12.80
C LYS A 314 -17.88 -20.49 11.85
N THR A 315 -16.55 -20.56 11.77
CA THR A 315 -15.82 -21.42 10.83
C THR A 315 -15.51 -22.81 11.41
N VAL A 316 -16.19 -23.25 12.48
CA VAL A 316 -15.91 -24.54 13.15
C VAL A 316 -16.07 -25.70 12.19
N ASP A 317 -17.23 -25.81 11.53
CA ASP A 317 -17.58 -26.96 10.70
C ASP A 317 -17.83 -26.62 9.22
N THR A 318 -17.70 -25.33 8.85
CA THR A 318 -17.98 -24.89 7.48
C THR A 318 -16.79 -24.15 6.88
N TYR A 319 -16.48 -24.49 5.64
CA TYR A 319 -15.58 -23.69 4.82
C TYR A 319 -16.31 -22.39 4.46
N ILE A 320 -15.94 -21.30 5.10
CA ILE A 320 -16.59 -20.00 4.92
C ILE A 320 -15.71 -19.10 4.05
N ASN A 321 -16.11 -18.91 2.79
CA ASN A 321 -15.58 -17.86 1.90
C ASN A 321 -16.16 -16.47 2.22
N SER A 322 -16.60 -16.24 3.45
CA SER A 322 -17.13 -14.93 3.83
C SER A 322 -16.00 -13.96 4.15
N ILE A 323 -16.31 -12.70 3.89
CA ILE A 323 -15.37 -11.59 3.99
C ILE A 323 -15.05 -11.29 5.48
N ASP A 324 -16.01 -11.54 6.39
CA ASP A 324 -15.87 -11.18 7.81
C ASP A 324 -14.77 -11.95 8.58
N PRO A 325 -14.62 -13.29 8.48
CA PRO A 325 -13.50 -14.01 9.08
C PRO A 325 -12.14 -13.56 8.53
N THR A 326 -12.10 -13.22 7.23
CA THR A 326 -10.86 -12.79 6.55
C THR A 326 -10.34 -11.47 7.13
N GLU A 327 -11.24 -10.53 7.44
CA GLU A 327 -10.88 -9.28 8.13
C GLU A 327 -10.18 -9.58 9.47
N VAL A 328 -10.79 -10.43 10.29
CA VAL A 328 -10.23 -10.80 11.61
C VAL A 328 -8.86 -11.47 11.48
N ILE A 329 -8.69 -12.35 10.49
CA ILE A 329 -7.42 -13.05 10.21
C ILE A 329 -6.33 -12.04 9.84
N LEU A 330 -6.62 -11.11 8.91
CA LEU A 330 -5.66 -10.09 8.49
C LEU A 330 -5.30 -9.16 9.65
N ILE A 331 -6.27 -8.72 10.45
CA ILE A 331 -6.00 -7.89 11.63
C ILE A 331 -5.13 -8.65 12.64
N LEU A 332 -5.38 -9.93 12.91
CA LEU A 332 -4.53 -10.73 13.80
C LEU A 332 -3.08 -10.83 13.29
N ASN A 333 -2.92 -11.05 12.00
CA ASN A 333 -1.61 -11.13 11.36
C ASN A 333 -0.84 -9.80 11.47
N ILE A 334 -1.52 -8.67 11.25
CA ILE A 334 -0.97 -7.32 11.44
C ILE A 334 -0.61 -7.09 12.91
N LEU A 335 -1.51 -7.38 13.86
CA LEU A 335 -1.25 -7.26 15.30
C LEU A 335 -0.04 -8.08 15.73
N GLY A 336 0.15 -9.28 15.17
CA GLY A 336 1.33 -10.09 15.39
C GLY A 336 2.64 -9.44 14.94
N LEU A 337 2.61 -8.49 13.98
CA LEU A 337 3.76 -7.69 13.57
C LEU A 337 3.88 -6.39 14.38
N LEU A 338 2.75 -5.74 14.69
CA LEU A 338 2.74 -4.50 15.47
C LEU A 338 3.24 -4.72 16.90
N THR A 339 2.84 -5.82 17.54
CA THR A 339 3.26 -6.19 18.90
C THR A 339 4.75 -6.59 19.01
N LEU A 340 5.43 -6.85 17.89
CA LEU A 340 6.90 -7.06 17.87
C LEU A 340 7.69 -5.75 17.74
N LYS A 341 7.07 -4.73 17.16
CA LYS A 341 7.68 -3.45 16.77
C LYS A 341 7.44 -2.41 17.88
N PRO A 342 8.09 -1.22 17.84
CA PRO A 342 7.96 -0.22 18.91
C PRO A 342 6.60 0.53 18.93
N TYR A 343 5.53 -0.10 18.42
CA TYR A 343 4.18 0.44 18.50
C TYR A 343 3.65 0.28 19.92
N LYS A 344 2.99 1.32 20.42
CA LYS A 344 2.42 1.32 21.77
C LYS A 344 0.92 1.12 21.70
N ILE A 345 0.48 -0.12 21.89
CA ILE A 345 -0.90 -0.43 22.25
C ILE A 345 -0.96 -0.33 23.77
N SER A 346 -1.63 0.68 24.29
CA SER A 346 -1.70 1.02 25.72
C SER A 346 -3.12 0.88 26.24
N GLU A 347 -4.10 1.51 25.59
CA GLU A 347 -5.50 1.50 26.03
C GLU A 347 -6.12 0.11 25.83
N ASN A 348 -5.90 -0.48 24.65
CA ASN A 348 -6.48 -1.76 24.29
C ASN A 348 -5.59 -2.97 24.60
N ALA A 349 -4.44 -2.79 25.28
CA ALA A 349 -3.53 -3.89 25.59
C ALA A 349 -4.20 -4.95 26.48
N ARG A 350 -4.83 -4.54 27.57
CA ARG A 350 -5.53 -5.46 28.49
C ARG A 350 -6.71 -6.17 27.81
N PRO A 351 -7.64 -5.46 27.13
CA PRO A 351 -8.71 -6.10 26.36
C PRO A 351 -8.18 -7.09 25.32
N LEU A 352 -7.14 -6.71 24.56
CA LEU A 352 -6.56 -7.57 23.53
C LEU A 352 -5.98 -8.86 24.11
N LEU A 353 -5.21 -8.77 25.20
CA LEU A 353 -4.62 -9.95 25.84
C LEU A 353 -5.69 -10.91 26.37
N ILE A 354 -6.72 -10.37 27.02
CA ILE A 354 -7.86 -11.14 27.52
C ILE A 354 -8.60 -11.82 26.36
N ASN A 355 -8.90 -11.05 25.30
CA ASN A 355 -9.59 -11.54 24.12
C ASN A 355 -8.83 -12.66 23.43
N CYS A 356 -7.52 -12.49 23.20
CA CYS A 356 -6.66 -13.54 22.65
C CYS A 356 -6.66 -14.81 23.51
N LYS A 357 -6.61 -14.69 24.85
CA LYS A 357 -6.65 -15.84 25.76
C LYS A 357 -7.96 -16.62 25.62
N TYR A 358 -9.10 -15.94 25.72
CA TYR A 358 -10.40 -16.61 25.72
C TYR A 358 -10.77 -17.15 24.35
N LEU A 359 -10.41 -16.45 23.27
CA LEU A 359 -10.59 -16.97 21.92
C LEU A 359 -9.72 -18.21 21.68
N LEU A 360 -8.44 -18.20 22.10
CA LEU A 360 -7.58 -19.37 22.03
C LEU A 360 -8.17 -20.55 22.80
N MET A 361 -8.69 -20.30 24.00
CA MET A 361 -9.35 -21.30 24.83
C MET A 361 -10.56 -21.92 24.12
N SER A 362 -11.46 -21.09 23.58
CA SER A 362 -12.64 -21.55 22.84
C SER A 362 -12.27 -22.42 21.65
N LEU A 363 -11.33 -21.96 20.82
CA LEU A 363 -10.87 -22.71 19.65
C LEU A 363 -10.18 -24.03 20.03
N HIS A 364 -9.47 -24.03 21.15
CA HIS A 364 -8.79 -25.22 21.66
C HIS A 364 -9.78 -26.25 22.18
N MET A 365 -10.78 -25.82 22.96
CA MET A 365 -11.82 -26.69 23.49
C MET A 365 -12.71 -27.25 22.37
N MET A 366 -13.16 -26.42 21.42
CA MET A 366 -13.93 -26.88 20.26
C MET A 366 -13.18 -27.95 19.47
N GLY A 367 -11.87 -27.78 19.25
CA GLY A 367 -11.05 -28.77 18.55
C GLY A 367 -10.87 -30.09 19.32
N LYS A 368 -11.12 -30.11 20.64
CA LYS A 368 -11.09 -31.32 21.48
C LYS A 368 -12.46 -32.01 21.58
N GLU A 369 -13.55 -31.25 21.52
CA GLU A 369 -14.92 -31.75 21.69
C GLU A 369 -15.43 -32.52 20.47
N SER A 370 -15.10 -32.06 19.26
CA SER A 370 -15.52 -32.70 18.01
C SER A 370 -14.43 -32.60 16.95
N ASN A 371 -14.55 -33.42 15.90
CA ASN A 371 -13.67 -33.34 14.74
C ASN A 371 -14.14 -32.21 13.80
N ASN A 372 -13.35 -31.14 13.72
CA ASN A 372 -13.69 -29.90 13.03
C ASN A 372 -12.43 -29.17 12.52
N TYR A 373 -12.57 -27.94 11.99
CA TYR A 373 -11.43 -27.19 11.44
C TYR A 373 -10.41 -26.71 12.49
N PHE A 374 -10.73 -26.82 13.78
CA PHE A 374 -9.84 -26.50 14.90
C PHE A 374 -9.22 -27.73 15.57
N THR A 375 -9.59 -28.95 15.15
CA THR A 375 -9.01 -30.20 15.65
C THR A 375 -7.55 -30.33 15.22
N PRO A 376 -6.62 -30.53 16.17
CA PRO A 376 -5.20 -30.62 15.85
C PRO A 376 -4.87 -31.78 14.91
N ILE A 377 -4.03 -31.52 13.90
CA ILE A 377 -3.46 -32.57 13.04
C ILE A 377 -2.08 -32.92 13.60
N THR A 378 -2.01 -33.96 14.42
CA THR A 378 -0.77 -34.41 15.07
C THR A 378 0.04 -35.38 14.20
N ASN A 379 -0.62 -36.11 13.30
CA ASN A 379 0.04 -37.04 12.38
C ASN A 379 0.48 -36.32 11.10
N LEU A 380 1.74 -35.90 11.06
CA LEU A 380 2.33 -35.17 9.93
C LEU A 380 2.31 -35.95 8.60
N SER A 381 2.11 -37.28 8.60
CA SER A 381 1.95 -38.02 7.34
C SER A 381 0.65 -37.65 6.60
N GLN A 382 -0.37 -37.14 7.31
CA GLN A 382 -1.66 -36.75 6.72
C GLN A 382 -1.56 -35.50 5.84
N VAL A 383 -0.60 -34.62 6.17
CA VAL A 383 -0.32 -33.33 5.51
C VAL A 383 0.93 -33.38 4.61
N ALA A 384 1.58 -34.54 4.46
CA ALA A 384 2.71 -34.68 3.55
C ALA A 384 2.25 -34.41 2.10
N PRO A 385 3.01 -33.63 1.30
CA PRO A 385 2.65 -33.33 -0.09
C PRO A 385 2.75 -34.59 -0.95
N ASN A 386 1.65 -35.33 -1.07
CA ASN A 386 1.55 -36.46 -2.00
C ASN A 386 1.39 -35.94 -3.43
N VAL A 387 2.43 -36.12 -4.24
CA VAL A 387 2.49 -35.74 -5.67
C VAL A 387 1.30 -36.28 -6.48
N GLN A 388 0.67 -37.40 -6.08
CA GLN A 388 -0.52 -37.94 -6.72
C GLN A 388 -1.83 -37.14 -6.49
N ARG A 389 -1.98 -36.37 -5.40
CA ARG A 389 -3.28 -35.73 -5.05
C ARG A 389 -3.74 -34.67 -6.04
N ARG A 390 -2.83 -33.97 -6.72
CA ARG A 390 -3.18 -32.93 -7.72
C ARG A 390 -3.80 -33.49 -9.01
N THR A 391 -3.65 -34.78 -9.29
CA THR A 391 -4.10 -35.39 -10.56
C THR A 391 -5.58 -35.78 -10.57
N ILE A 392 -6.20 -35.95 -9.39
CA ILE A 392 -7.57 -36.49 -9.29
C ILE A 392 -8.64 -35.40 -9.48
N ASN A 393 -8.33 -34.13 -9.16
CA ASN A 393 -9.29 -33.02 -9.24
C ASN A 393 -9.65 -32.56 -10.67
N VAL A 394 -9.08 -33.16 -11.73
CA VAL A 394 -9.39 -32.76 -13.11
C VAL A 394 -10.51 -33.62 -13.74
N ASN A 395 -10.83 -34.81 -13.20
CA ASN A 395 -11.66 -35.80 -13.92
C ASN A 395 -12.83 -36.40 -13.12
N LEU A 396 -13.62 -35.61 -12.39
CA LEU A 396 -14.92 -36.09 -11.85
C LEU A 396 -16.06 -35.16 -12.28
N THR A 397 -16.58 -35.44 -13.48
CA THR A 397 -17.94 -35.10 -13.88
C THR A 397 -18.70 -36.41 -14.07
N THR A 398 -19.46 -36.85 -13.06
CA THR A 398 -20.65 -37.70 -13.28
C THR A 398 -21.54 -37.69 -12.05
N ASN A 399 -22.82 -37.44 -12.30
CA ASN A 399 -23.93 -37.48 -11.37
C ASN A 399 -24.09 -38.89 -10.77
N ASP A 400 -24.15 -39.02 -9.45
CA ASP A 400 -25.18 -39.84 -8.81
C ASP A 400 -25.45 -39.42 -7.36
N ALA A 401 -26.73 -39.46 -6.97
CA ALA A 401 -27.22 -39.00 -5.69
C ALA A 401 -27.16 -40.14 -4.66
N GLY A 402 -26.12 -40.13 -3.83
CA GLY A 402 -26.00 -40.98 -2.64
C GLY A 402 -25.25 -40.20 -1.56
N VAL A 403 -25.95 -39.86 -0.47
CA VAL A 403 -25.36 -39.20 0.70
C VAL A 403 -24.48 -40.22 1.42
N SER A 404 -23.18 -40.17 1.14
CA SER A 404 -22.13 -40.64 2.03
C SER A 404 -21.24 -39.45 2.35
N GLU A 405 -20.90 -39.26 3.63
CA GLU A 405 -19.98 -38.24 4.14
C GLU A 405 -18.59 -38.37 3.49
N GLU A 406 -18.45 -37.82 2.28
CA GLU A 406 -17.17 -37.61 1.65
C GLU A 406 -16.50 -36.42 2.33
N THR A 407 -15.59 -36.74 3.24
CA THR A 407 -14.54 -35.83 3.72
C THR A 407 -13.78 -35.29 2.51
N THR A 408 -14.19 -34.11 2.05
CA THR A 408 -13.48 -33.33 1.05
C THR A 408 -12.10 -32.98 1.61
N ASN A 409 -11.11 -33.80 1.27
CA ASN A 409 -9.71 -33.66 1.69
C ASN A 409 -9.05 -32.45 1.03
N HIS A 410 -9.44 -31.24 1.42
CA HIS A 410 -8.73 -30.00 1.12
C HIS A 410 -7.41 -29.94 1.89
N ASP A 411 -6.38 -29.31 1.31
CA ASP A 411 -5.14 -29.04 2.04
C ASP A 411 -5.49 -28.15 3.24
N PRO A 412 -5.07 -28.47 4.48
CA PRO A 412 -5.33 -27.62 5.62
C PRO A 412 -4.90 -26.15 5.43
N GLN A 413 -3.90 -25.91 4.56
CA GLN A 413 -3.45 -24.57 4.16
C GLN A 413 -4.51 -23.76 3.40
N ASP A 414 -5.45 -24.42 2.72
CA ASP A 414 -6.50 -23.77 1.94
C ASP A 414 -7.60 -23.19 2.83
N HIS A 415 -7.65 -23.56 4.12
CA HIS A 415 -8.66 -23.10 5.06
C HIS A 415 -8.29 -21.72 5.63
N PRO A 416 -9.21 -20.72 5.65
CA PRO A 416 -8.92 -19.36 6.11
C PRO A 416 -8.30 -19.29 7.52
N VAL A 417 -8.73 -20.14 8.45
CA VAL A 417 -8.22 -20.16 9.84
C VAL A 417 -6.90 -20.91 10.04
N TYR A 418 -6.24 -21.34 8.96
CA TYR A 418 -4.92 -21.95 9.04
C TYR A 418 -3.93 -21.02 9.76
N GLY A 419 -3.23 -21.53 10.75
CA GLY A 419 -2.29 -20.76 11.57
C GLY A 419 -2.94 -19.82 12.60
N PHE A 420 -4.27 -19.76 12.71
CA PHE A 420 -4.94 -18.76 13.55
C PHE A 420 -4.63 -18.92 15.05
N LYS A 421 -4.64 -20.14 15.61
CA LYS A 421 -4.26 -20.38 17.02
C LYS A 421 -2.81 -19.95 17.25
N SER A 422 -1.93 -20.27 16.31
CA SER A 422 -0.53 -19.83 16.40
C SER A 422 -0.39 -18.32 16.36
N GLY A 423 -1.21 -17.62 15.57
CA GLY A 423 -1.28 -16.15 15.54
C GLY A 423 -1.69 -15.55 16.88
N LEU A 424 -2.69 -16.13 17.55
CA LEU A 424 -3.12 -15.71 18.90
C LEU A 424 -1.98 -15.86 19.91
N ILE A 425 -1.31 -17.02 19.91
CA ILE A 425 -0.19 -17.28 20.82
C ILE A 425 0.99 -16.34 20.53
N LYS A 426 1.25 -16.00 19.26
CA LYS A 426 2.26 -15.00 18.88
C LYS A 426 1.95 -13.64 19.50
N VAL A 427 0.73 -13.13 19.36
CA VAL A 427 0.31 -11.85 19.97
C VAL A 427 0.46 -11.90 21.50
N ILE A 428 -0.04 -12.96 22.15
CA ILE A 428 0.12 -13.18 23.59
C ILE A 428 1.59 -13.13 24.00
N GLY A 429 2.43 -13.92 23.33
CA GLY A 429 3.86 -14.04 23.64
C GLY A 429 4.61 -12.72 23.48
N ASN A 430 4.23 -11.90 22.50
CA ASN A 430 4.81 -10.57 22.29
C ASN A 430 4.40 -9.60 23.41
N MET A 431 3.11 -9.56 23.75
CA MET A 431 2.57 -8.62 24.74
C MET A 431 3.07 -8.87 26.16
N VAL A 432 3.35 -10.12 26.52
CA VAL A 432 3.88 -10.49 27.85
C VAL A 432 5.40 -10.39 27.94
N TYR A 433 6.09 -10.01 26.87
CA TYR A 433 7.54 -9.87 26.87
C TYR A 433 7.97 -8.64 27.67
N ARG A 434 8.62 -8.87 28.83
CA ARG A 434 9.13 -7.82 29.74
C ARG A 434 8.06 -6.82 30.21
N ASP A 435 6.80 -7.21 30.16
CA ASP A 435 5.68 -6.45 30.72
C ASP A 435 5.09 -7.22 31.90
N LYS A 436 5.48 -6.85 33.11
CA LYS A 436 5.04 -7.51 34.35
C LYS A 436 3.52 -7.44 34.54
N MET A 437 2.87 -6.35 34.11
CA MET A 437 1.43 -6.20 34.22
C MET A 437 0.70 -7.20 33.30
N CYS A 438 1.15 -7.34 32.05
CA CYS A 438 0.61 -8.33 31.12
C CYS A 438 0.91 -9.76 31.58
N GLN A 439 2.12 -10.03 32.09
CA GLN A 439 2.50 -11.35 32.64
C GLN A 439 1.61 -11.77 33.81
N ASP A 440 1.36 -10.86 34.75
CA ASP A 440 0.53 -11.12 35.94
C ASP A 440 -0.94 -11.27 35.55
N LEU A 441 -1.46 -10.40 34.69
CA LEU A 441 -2.81 -10.52 34.15
C LEU A 441 -3.04 -11.88 33.47
N PHE A 442 -2.10 -12.32 32.64
CA PHE A 442 -2.25 -13.60 31.93
C PHE A 442 -2.24 -14.80 32.89
N ARG A 443 -1.46 -14.74 33.98
CA ARG A 443 -1.54 -15.73 35.06
C ARG A 443 -2.90 -15.71 35.76
N GLU A 444 -3.39 -14.53 36.13
CA GLU A 444 -4.64 -14.34 36.89
C GLU A 444 -5.88 -14.83 36.12
N ILE A 445 -5.85 -14.84 34.79
CA ILE A 445 -6.92 -15.36 33.95
C ILE A 445 -6.73 -16.83 33.56
N ASP A 446 -5.88 -17.58 34.27
CA ASP A 446 -5.55 -18.98 34.01
C ASP A 446 -5.01 -19.24 32.60
N GLY A 447 -4.20 -18.31 32.08
CA GLY A 447 -3.61 -18.43 30.75
C GLY A 447 -2.43 -19.40 30.66
N ILE A 448 -1.64 -19.57 31.73
CA ILE A 448 -0.45 -20.43 31.73
C ILE A 448 -0.80 -21.90 31.45
N PRO A 449 -1.78 -22.53 32.14
CA PRO A 449 -2.17 -23.91 31.84
C PRO A 449 -2.65 -24.10 30.39
N LEU A 450 -3.38 -23.14 29.84
CA LEU A 450 -3.85 -23.18 28.45
C LEU A 450 -2.68 -23.23 27.46
N LEU A 451 -1.63 -22.41 27.67
CA LEU A 451 -0.44 -22.42 26.81
C LEU A 451 0.34 -23.74 26.91
N LEU A 452 0.44 -24.32 28.11
CA LEU A 452 1.06 -25.63 28.30
C LEU A 452 0.30 -26.71 27.52
N ASP A 453 -1.03 -26.67 27.50
CA ASP A 453 -1.87 -27.61 26.74
C ASP A 453 -1.78 -27.37 25.21
N CYS A 454 -1.38 -26.16 24.79
CA CYS A 454 -1.06 -25.84 23.39
C CYS A 454 0.35 -26.27 22.95
N CYS A 455 1.19 -26.80 23.85
CA CYS A 455 2.54 -27.31 23.51
C CYS A 455 2.50 -28.68 22.82
N ASN A 456 1.70 -28.80 21.76
CA ASN A 456 1.55 -30.00 20.93
C ASN A 456 1.80 -29.66 19.46
N ILE A 457 2.24 -30.64 18.67
CA ILE A 457 2.37 -30.46 17.23
C ILE A 457 0.97 -30.38 16.62
N ASP A 458 0.71 -29.36 15.82
CA ASP A 458 -0.52 -29.21 15.04
C ASP A 458 -0.19 -28.69 13.64
N ALA A 459 -0.39 -29.52 12.62
CA ALA A 459 -0.14 -29.10 11.24
C ALA A 459 -1.10 -28.02 10.74
N ARG A 460 -2.28 -27.83 11.34
CA ARG A 460 -3.17 -26.70 11.01
C ARG A 460 -2.66 -25.38 11.56
N ASN A 461 -1.76 -25.43 12.55
CA ASN A 461 -1.20 -24.27 13.21
C ASN A 461 0.34 -24.36 13.21
N PRO A 462 0.99 -24.02 12.09
CA PRO A 462 2.44 -24.08 11.98
C PRO A 462 3.12 -23.29 13.09
N LEU A 463 4.17 -23.87 13.64
CA LEU A 463 4.98 -23.30 14.71
C LEU A 463 4.24 -23.08 16.05
N ILE A 464 3.03 -23.63 16.25
CA ILE A 464 2.28 -23.46 17.50
C ILE A 464 3.10 -23.83 18.74
N LEU A 465 3.88 -24.92 18.67
CA LEU A 465 4.76 -25.37 19.74
C LEU A 465 5.85 -24.33 20.04
N GLN A 466 6.51 -23.80 19.00
CA GLN A 466 7.57 -22.81 19.14
C GLN A 466 7.04 -21.50 19.74
N TRP A 467 5.88 -21.04 19.27
CA TRP A 467 5.23 -19.85 19.81
C TRP A 467 4.75 -20.06 21.25
N ALA A 468 4.20 -21.22 21.59
CA ALA A 468 3.78 -21.55 22.96
C ALA A 468 4.97 -21.56 23.92
N ILE A 469 6.08 -22.20 23.53
CA ILE A 469 7.33 -22.21 24.32
C ILE A 469 7.87 -20.79 24.51
N LEU A 470 7.88 -19.97 23.45
CA LEU A 470 8.34 -18.58 23.54
C LEU A 470 7.45 -17.75 24.47
N ALA A 471 6.12 -17.89 24.36
CA ALA A 471 5.18 -17.20 25.22
C ALA A 471 5.35 -17.62 26.69
N LEU A 472 5.53 -18.90 26.98
CA LEU A 472 5.82 -19.41 28.33
C LEU A 472 7.14 -18.85 28.87
N ARG A 473 8.20 -18.84 28.06
CA ARG A 473 9.48 -18.22 28.42
C ARG A 473 9.32 -16.74 28.75
N ASN A 474 8.55 -16.00 27.96
CA ASN A 474 8.26 -14.59 28.19
C ASN A 474 7.42 -14.36 29.44
N LEU A 475 6.46 -15.25 29.74
CA LEU A 475 5.66 -15.21 30.97
C LEU A 475 6.49 -15.44 32.23
N CYS A 476 7.50 -16.29 32.16
CA CYS A 476 8.36 -16.65 33.30
C CYS A 476 9.56 -15.71 33.48
N GLU A 477 10.00 -14.99 32.44
CA GLU A 477 11.14 -14.09 32.53
C GLU A 477 10.91 -13.00 33.58
N GLY A 478 11.72 -13.02 34.64
CA GLY A 478 11.64 -12.05 35.74
C GLY A 478 10.39 -12.17 36.62
N ASN A 479 9.60 -13.26 36.50
CA ASN A 479 8.32 -13.42 37.19
C ASN A 479 8.28 -14.74 37.98
N LEU A 480 8.58 -14.68 39.29
CA LEU A 480 8.67 -15.86 40.15
C LEU A 480 7.30 -16.50 40.39
N GLU A 481 6.24 -15.70 40.50
CA GLU A 481 4.88 -16.18 40.70
C GLU A 481 4.41 -17.01 39.51
N ASN A 482 4.76 -16.59 38.29
CA ASN A 482 4.48 -17.38 37.07
C ASN A 482 5.30 -18.67 37.02
N GLN A 483 6.58 -18.62 37.41
CA GLN A 483 7.43 -19.82 37.48
C GLN A 483 6.89 -20.85 38.48
N GLU A 484 6.30 -20.38 39.58
CA GLU A 484 5.76 -21.24 40.63
C GLU A 484 4.53 -22.04 40.14
N ILE A 485 3.73 -21.52 39.21
CA ILE A 485 2.66 -22.28 38.56
C ILE A 485 3.23 -23.52 37.87
N ILE A 486 4.30 -23.36 37.09
CA ILE A 486 4.95 -24.47 36.36
C ILE A 486 5.65 -25.41 37.34
N ARG A 487 6.30 -24.89 38.39
CA ARG A 487 6.97 -25.71 39.42
C ARG A 487 5.99 -26.63 40.15
N ASN A 488 4.74 -26.19 40.31
CA ASN A 488 3.69 -26.97 40.96
C ASN A 488 2.94 -27.92 40.03
N CYS A 489 3.25 -27.95 38.73
CA CYS A 489 2.74 -28.97 37.83
C CYS A 489 3.26 -30.35 38.27
N LYS A 490 2.35 -31.27 38.55
CA LYS A 490 2.68 -32.66 38.89
C LYS A 490 2.40 -33.56 37.70
N LYS A 491 3.28 -34.54 37.51
CA LYS A 491 3.08 -35.60 36.54
C LYS A 491 2.03 -36.57 37.10
N GLU A 492 0.89 -36.70 36.42
CA GLU A 492 -0.19 -37.62 36.81
C GLU A 492 -0.24 -38.91 35.96
N GLY A 493 0.59 -39.01 34.91
CA GLY A 493 0.75 -40.21 34.09
C GLY A 493 1.12 -39.92 32.64
N THR A 494 1.04 -40.94 31.78
CA THR A 494 1.19 -40.81 30.32
C THR A 494 -0.18 -40.79 29.65
N VAL A 495 -0.41 -39.84 28.74
CA VAL A 495 -1.64 -39.79 27.93
C VAL A 495 -1.55 -40.88 26.84
N ASP A 496 -2.66 -41.58 26.61
CA ASP A 496 -2.78 -42.50 25.48
C ASP A 496 -2.56 -41.75 24.16
N ASN A 497 -1.57 -42.19 23.40
CA ASN A 497 -1.23 -41.60 22.12
C ASN A 497 -1.73 -42.52 21.00
N THR A 498 -2.79 -42.08 20.31
CA THR A 498 -3.42 -42.83 19.22
C THR A 498 -2.44 -43.17 18.09
N VAL A 499 -1.48 -42.30 17.79
CA VAL A 499 -0.43 -42.54 16.79
C VAL A 499 0.50 -43.68 17.23
N LEU A 500 0.87 -43.72 18.51
CA LEU A 500 1.66 -44.84 19.03
C LEU A 500 0.85 -46.14 18.99
N GLN A 501 -0.43 -46.11 19.36
CA GLN A 501 -1.31 -47.28 19.31
C GLN A 501 -1.49 -47.81 17.88
N GLU A 502 -1.65 -46.93 16.89
CA GLU A 502 -1.65 -47.28 15.45
C GLU A 502 -0.35 -47.97 15.02
N MET A 503 0.79 -47.57 15.60
CA MET A 503 2.10 -48.21 15.39
C MET A 503 2.31 -49.48 16.24
N GLY A 504 1.31 -49.91 17.02
CA GLY A 504 1.43 -51.05 17.93
C GLY A 504 2.32 -50.79 19.14
N LEU A 505 2.41 -49.52 19.57
CA LEU A 505 3.23 -49.03 20.67
C LEU A 505 2.36 -48.31 21.72
N THR A 506 2.84 -48.20 22.94
CA THR A 506 2.24 -47.41 24.02
C THR A 506 3.34 -46.76 24.86
N LEU A 507 2.98 -45.76 25.64
CA LEU A 507 3.87 -45.15 26.62
C LEU A 507 3.70 -45.91 27.94
N HIS A 508 4.80 -46.41 28.47
CA HIS A 508 4.84 -47.08 29.76
C HIS A 508 5.70 -46.25 30.71
N GLU A 509 5.19 -45.99 31.91
CA GLU A 509 6.01 -45.41 32.97
C GLU A 509 6.89 -46.49 33.60
N ASP A 510 8.16 -46.14 33.86
CA ASP A 510 9.00 -46.97 34.73
C ASP A 510 8.42 -47.02 36.15
N THR A 511 8.76 -48.05 36.91
CA THR A 511 8.29 -48.28 38.29
C THR A 511 8.50 -47.10 39.24
N ASP A 512 9.43 -46.21 38.90
CA ASP A 512 9.84 -45.07 39.73
C ASP A 512 9.12 -43.77 39.31
N GLY A 513 8.25 -43.81 38.28
CA GLY A 513 7.48 -42.66 37.76
C GLY A 513 8.32 -41.56 37.08
N GLN A 514 9.65 -41.67 37.11
CA GLN A 514 10.57 -40.62 36.63
C GLN A 514 10.86 -40.67 35.13
N SER A 515 10.63 -41.81 34.47
CA SER A 515 10.96 -41.98 33.05
C SER A 515 9.79 -42.59 32.28
N ILE A 516 9.61 -42.16 31.03
CA ILE A 516 8.60 -42.68 30.09
C ILE A 516 9.34 -43.47 29.02
N ARG A 517 8.93 -44.71 28.78
CA ARG A 517 9.47 -45.56 27.72
C ARG A 517 8.40 -45.92 26.71
N ILE A 518 8.80 -46.10 25.46
CA ILE A 518 7.94 -46.66 24.42
C ILE A 518 7.97 -48.19 24.58
N ALA A 519 6.80 -48.81 24.74
CA ALA A 519 6.64 -50.25 24.89
C ALA A 519 5.68 -50.79 23.80
N PRO A 520 5.76 -52.07 23.42
CA PRO A 520 4.77 -52.69 22.54
C PRO A 520 3.37 -52.65 23.17
N LEU A 521 2.36 -52.32 22.37
CA LEU A 521 0.96 -52.40 22.75
C LEU A 521 0.60 -53.88 22.99
N ARG A 522 0.25 -54.25 24.23
CA ARG A 522 -0.21 -55.61 24.52
C ARG A 522 -1.55 -55.83 23.82
N ARG A 523 -1.61 -56.81 22.93
CA ARG A 523 -2.85 -57.29 22.33
C ARG A 523 -3.39 -58.41 23.21
N ASP A 524 -4.61 -58.24 23.70
CA ASP A 524 -5.37 -59.31 24.35
C ASP A 524 -5.82 -60.38 23.34
#